data_AF-A0A2V8J5Y8-F1
#
_entry.id   AF-A0A2V8J5Y8-F1
#
_cell.length_a   1.000
_cell.length_b   1.000
_cell.length_c   1.000
_cell.angle_alpha   90.00
_cell.angle_beta   90.00
_cell.angle_gamma   90.00
#
_symmetry.space_group_name_H-M   'P 1'
#
loop_
_entity.id
_entity.type
_entity.pdbx_description
1 polymer ?
#
loop_
_entity_poly.entity_id
_entity_poly.type
_entity_poly.pdbx_seq_one_letter_code
_entity_poly.pdbx_strand_id
1 'polypeptide(L)'
;MAGFKVSIEHLWLGLPVFALLWKSFLFPLPFLDFWWHLKIGEVIATTRSIPRVDLFSFTAAGQPFVVQNWLAELLYYGTYRFGGFALLVFFNALMSAAAFLFVYHLCLEATQKVRIAAFVAFFAAIGNYSFLRPQAFSFFMFAVYSWVLSGYRFRRRDALWALPVLMIFWVNFHGAFVLGLGLIGIYIVTEGCRRFIDPDRTDALTPAELRKLALVLLFCGLATLINPETYKVYDYVRTVVTDQGSQQFVAEWQPPRVNQLLGIMLFYGPFFLGLLVLAYNRIKPDLTETALFCGFAVFAMMSTRNAAWFGTVSYPILARYLPMVDLRPLMALRRFRAIDW
;
A
#
# COMPACT_ATOMS: atom_id res chain seq x y z
N MET A 1 -11.83 -24.95 29.43
CA MET A 1 -10.96 -24.36 28.40
C MET A 1 -11.45 -24.85 27.04
N ALA A 2 -12.06 -23.98 26.23
CA ALA A 2 -12.47 -24.35 24.88
C ALA A 2 -11.22 -24.56 24.02
N GLY A 3 -10.96 -25.80 23.61
CA GLY A 3 -9.80 -26.13 22.76
C GLY A 3 -9.91 -25.42 21.42
N PHE A 4 -8.82 -24.80 20.97
CA PHE A 4 -8.71 -24.21 19.64
C PHE A 4 -8.94 -25.30 18.59
N LYS A 5 -10.10 -25.28 17.92
CA LYS A 5 -10.43 -26.22 16.84
C LYS A 5 -10.04 -25.61 15.50
N VAL A 6 -8.98 -26.16 14.90
CA VAL A 6 -8.59 -25.83 13.53
C VAL A 6 -9.72 -26.23 12.58
N SER A 7 -10.14 -25.29 11.73
CA SER A 7 -11.19 -25.46 10.72
C SER A 7 -10.67 -25.10 9.33
N ILE A 8 -11.40 -25.50 8.28
CA ILE A 8 -11.07 -25.13 6.88
C ILE A 8 -11.00 -23.62 6.66
N GLU A 9 -11.68 -22.81 7.50
CA GLU A 9 -11.64 -21.35 7.42
C GLU A 9 -10.24 -20.79 7.65
N HIS A 10 -9.46 -21.45 8.52
CA HIS A 10 -8.09 -21.06 8.83
C HIS A 10 -7.15 -21.25 7.63
N LEU A 11 -7.44 -22.21 6.73
CA LEU A 11 -6.64 -22.42 5.52
C LEU A 11 -6.76 -21.25 4.54
N TRP A 12 -7.90 -20.57 4.48
CA TRP A 12 -8.10 -19.45 3.57
C TRP A 12 -7.19 -18.27 3.90
N LEU A 13 -6.85 -18.06 5.18
CA LEU A 13 -5.88 -17.04 5.59
C LEU A 13 -4.45 -17.60 5.65
N GLY A 14 -4.30 -18.81 6.20
CA GLY A 14 -3.00 -19.44 6.42
C GLY A 14 -2.22 -19.70 5.14
N LEU A 15 -2.89 -20.14 4.06
CA LEU A 15 -2.23 -20.42 2.77
C LEU A 15 -1.67 -19.15 2.11
N PRO A 16 -2.42 -18.05 1.96
CA PRO A 16 -1.86 -16.77 1.51
C PRO A 16 -0.67 -16.28 2.35
N VAL A 17 -0.78 -16.31 3.67
CA VAL A 17 0.32 -15.87 4.57
C VAL A 17 1.54 -16.75 4.35
N PHE A 18 1.37 -18.07 4.33
CA PHE A 18 2.45 -19.00 4.06
C PHE A 18 3.07 -18.76 2.68
N ALA A 19 2.26 -18.58 1.63
CA ALA A 19 2.75 -18.32 0.28
C ALA A 19 3.57 -17.02 0.19
N LEU A 20 3.16 -15.96 0.90
CA LEU A 20 3.89 -14.69 0.95
C LEU A 20 5.23 -14.84 1.68
N LEU A 21 5.23 -15.53 2.83
CA LEU A 21 6.47 -15.80 3.58
C LEU A 21 7.43 -16.68 2.77
N TRP A 22 6.91 -17.77 2.21
CA TRP A 22 7.66 -18.73 1.41
C TRP A 22 8.26 -18.10 0.16
N LYS A 23 7.49 -17.25 -0.56
CA LYS A 23 7.95 -16.53 -1.76
C LYS A 23 9.26 -15.76 -1.52
N SER A 24 9.44 -15.17 -0.34
CA SER A 24 10.66 -14.42 0.00
C SER A 24 11.92 -15.29 0.07
N PHE A 25 11.79 -16.61 0.21
CA PHE A 25 12.89 -17.56 0.23
C PHE A 25 13.08 -18.33 -1.09
N LEU A 26 12.17 -18.16 -2.05
CA LEU A 26 12.21 -18.89 -3.32
C LEU A 26 13.25 -18.36 -4.32
N PHE A 27 13.60 -17.09 -4.20
CA PHE A 27 14.47 -16.43 -5.17
C PHE A 27 15.76 -15.96 -4.50
N PRO A 28 16.91 -16.02 -5.20
CA PRO A 28 18.13 -15.44 -4.69
C PRO A 28 17.93 -13.94 -4.47
N LEU A 29 18.68 -13.38 -3.52
CA LEU A 29 18.68 -11.94 -3.28
C LEU A 29 19.04 -11.22 -4.58
N PRO A 30 18.16 -10.37 -5.13
CA PRO A 30 18.45 -9.67 -6.35
C PRO A 30 19.66 -8.76 -6.14
N PHE A 31 20.48 -8.60 -7.18
CA PHE A 31 21.65 -7.72 -7.16
C PHE A 31 21.29 -6.23 -7.00
N LEU A 32 20.00 -5.88 -7.09
CA LEU A 32 19.53 -4.49 -7.16
C LEU A 32 19.17 -3.94 -5.77
N ASP A 33 19.76 -2.78 -5.47
CA ASP A 33 19.52 -1.84 -4.36
C ASP A 33 19.50 -2.38 -2.92
N PHE A 34 19.65 -3.67 -2.66
CA PHE A 34 19.66 -4.14 -1.26
C PHE A 34 21.00 -3.87 -0.56
N TRP A 35 22.12 -4.11 -1.24
CA TRP A 35 23.45 -4.16 -0.63
C TRP A 35 23.92 -2.82 -0.06
N TRP A 36 23.65 -1.71 -0.76
CA TRP A 36 23.97 -0.38 -0.24
C TRP A 36 23.10 -0.02 0.98
N HIS A 37 21.82 -0.41 1.06
CA HIS A 37 20.99 -0.20 2.26
C HIS A 37 21.59 -0.90 3.48
N LEU A 38 22.02 -2.16 3.31
CA LEU A 38 22.69 -2.89 4.39
C LEU A 38 24.01 -2.22 4.79
N LYS A 39 24.79 -1.75 3.80
CA LYS A 39 26.07 -1.09 4.04
C LYS A 39 25.91 0.28 4.69
N ILE A 40 24.93 1.09 4.30
CA ILE A 40 24.61 2.35 4.98
C ILE A 40 24.21 2.07 6.43
N GLY A 41 23.39 1.04 6.68
CA GLY A 41 23.04 0.64 8.04
C GLY A 41 24.27 0.30 8.90
N GLU A 42 25.25 -0.40 8.33
CA GLU A 42 26.54 -0.65 8.98
C GLU A 42 27.31 0.65 9.26
N VAL A 43 27.40 1.54 8.27
CA VAL A 43 28.08 2.83 8.41
C VAL A 43 27.45 3.64 9.55
N ILE A 44 26.12 3.81 9.55
CA ILE A 44 25.42 4.57 10.60
C ILE A 44 25.67 3.93 11.98
N ALA A 45 25.60 2.59 12.07
CA ALA A 45 25.79 1.90 13.34
C ALA A 45 27.23 2.05 13.89
N THR A 46 28.23 2.06 13.02
CA THR A 46 29.65 2.13 13.39
C THR A 46 30.13 3.56 13.64
N THR A 47 29.72 4.53 12.81
CA THR A 47 30.12 5.94 12.93
C THR A 47 29.22 6.73 13.87
N ARG A 48 28.03 6.19 14.21
CA ARG A 48 26.96 6.87 14.95
C ARG A 48 26.51 8.18 14.29
N SER A 49 26.64 8.26 12.97
CA SER A 49 26.29 9.43 12.19
C SER A 49 25.64 9.03 10.88
N ILE A 50 24.64 9.79 10.46
CA ILE A 50 23.98 9.59 9.17
C ILE A 50 24.85 10.25 8.09
N PRO A 51 25.30 9.51 7.06
CA PRO A 51 26.07 10.10 5.97
C PRO A 51 25.28 11.21 5.27
N ARG A 52 25.95 12.32 4.99
CA ARG A 52 25.38 13.47 4.26
C ARG A 52 25.89 13.58 2.81
N VAL A 53 26.70 12.61 2.40
CA VAL A 53 27.33 12.55 1.08
C VAL A 53 27.21 11.14 0.51
N ASP A 54 27.28 11.03 -0.80
CA ASP A 54 27.33 9.74 -1.49
C ASP A 54 28.67 9.04 -1.20
N LEU A 55 28.59 7.81 -0.68
CA LEU A 55 29.76 7.01 -0.30
C LEU A 55 30.17 5.98 -1.34
N PHE A 56 29.28 5.63 -2.29
CA PHE A 56 29.43 4.40 -3.09
C PHE A 56 29.40 4.65 -4.60
N SER A 57 28.83 5.77 -5.05
CA SER A 57 28.78 6.08 -6.48
C SER A 57 30.16 6.34 -7.05
N PHE A 58 30.53 5.64 -8.13
CA PHE A 58 31.82 5.79 -8.79
C PHE A 58 32.07 7.22 -9.31
N THR A 59 31.05 7.86 -9.88
CA THR A 59 31.17 9.19 -10.52
C THR A 59 30.75 10.36 -9.61
N ALA A 60 30.09 10.09 -8.48
CA ALA A 60 29.48 11.12 -7.63
C ALA A 60 29.89 10.99 -6.15
N ALA A 61 30.89 10.17 -5.83
CA ALA A 61 31.40 10.04 -4.46
C ALA A 61 31.75 11.41 -3.85
N GLY A 62 31.31 11.64 -2.62
CA GLY A 62 31.51 12.88 -1.88
C GLY A 62 30.51 13.99 -2.19
N GLN A 63 29.62 13.83 -3.20
CA GLN A 63 28.56 14.80 -3.47
C GLN A 63 27.45 14.73 -2.40
N PRO A 64 26.75 15.84 -2.09
CA PRO A 64 25.65 15.84 -1.14
C PRO A 64 24.59 14.78 -1.47
N PHE A 65 24.23 13.95 -0.49
CA PHE A 65 23.24 12.89 -0.65
C PHE A 65 22.39 12.76 0.60
N VAL A 66 21.09 12.57 0.41
CA VAL A 66 20.12 12.41 1.51
C VAL A 66 19.85 10.93 1.74
N VAL A 67 20.32 10.43 2.87
CA VAL A 67 20.00 9.07 3.36
C VAL A 67 18.63 9.09 4.04
N GLN A 68 17.57 9.09 3.23
CA GLN A 68 16.21 9.21 3.75
C GLN A 68 15.76 7.99 4.57
N ASN A 69 16.23 6.80 4.19
CA ASN A 69 15.75 5.53 4.73
C ASN A 69 16.59 5.05 5.92
N TRP A 70 17.29 5.96 6.61
CA TRP A 70 18.32 5.64 7.61
C TRP A 70 17.81 4.68 8.71
N LEU A 71 16.55 4.83 9.14
CA LEU A 71 16.00 4.00 10.20
C LEU A 71 15.73 2.57 9.69
N ALA A 72 15.28 2.43 8.44
CA ALA A 72 15.11 1.11 7.82
C ALA A 72 16.46 0.41 7.64
N GLU A 73 17.47 1.16 7.22
CA GLU A 73 18.83 0.66 7.00
C GLU A 73 19.48 0.20 8.31
N LEU A 74 19.31 0.97 9.40
CA LEU A 74 19.73 0.55 10.75
C LEU A 74 19.02 -0.73 11.20
N LEU A 75 17.70 -0.84 11.00
CA LEU A 75 16.97 -2.06 11.36
C LEU A 75 17.43 -3.26 10.54
N TYR A 76 17.70 -3.07 9.25
CA TYR A 76 18.24 -4.13 8.40
C TYR A 76 19.62 -4.58 8.86
N TYR A 77 20.55 -3.65 9.11
CA TYR A 77 21.86 -4.00 9.62
C TYR A 77 21.78 -4.69 10.99
N GLY A 78 20.97 -4.18 11.91
CA GLY A 78 20.75 -4.82 13.21
C GLY A 78 20.24 -6.24 13.07
N THR A 79 19.20 -6.45 12.26
CA THR A 79 18.61 -7.77 12.01
C THR A 79 19.63 -8.74 11.40
N TYR A 80 20.42 -8.26 10.44
CA TYR A 80 21.51 -9.02 9.85
C TYR A 80 22.57 -9.42 10.89
N ARG A 81 22.94 -8.52 11.81
CA ARG A 81 23.93 -8.81 12.86
C ARG A 81 23.44 -9.89 13.83
N PHE A 82 22.14 -10.00 14.09
CA PHE A 82 21.57 -11.00 15.00
C PHE A 82 21.40 -12.39 14.37
N GLY A 83 20.97 -12.48 13.11
CA GLY A 83 20.58 -13.76 12.51
C GLY A 83 20.96 -13.94 11.04
N GLY A 84 21.87 -13.11 10.53
CA GLY A 84 22.33 -13.15 9.15
C GLY A 84 21.24 -12.82 8.14
N PHE A 85 21.48 -13.21 6.88
CA PHE A 85 20.55 -12.95 5.78
C PHE A 85 19.21 -13.67 5.95
N ALA A 86 19.20 -14.87 6.54
CA ALA A 86 17.96 -15.63 6.74
C ALA A 86 16.96 -14.87 7.63
N LEU A 87 17.42 -14.32 8.75
CA LEU A 87 16.57 -13.52 9.64
C LEU A 87 16.14 -12.21 8.98
N LEU A 88 17.03 -11.58 8.20
CA LEU A 88 16.72 -10.34 7.49
C LEU A 88 15.66 -10.56 6.39
N VAL A 89 15.78 -11.63 5.60
CA VAL A 89 14.77 -12.05 4.61
C VAL A 89 13.45 -12.32 5.31
N PHE A 90 13.48 -13.08 6.41
CA PHE A 90 12.29 -13.38 7.21
C PHE A 90 11.62 -12.10 7.73
N PHE A 91 12.39 -11.16 8.28
CA PHE A 91 11.89 -9.91 8.82
C PHE A 91 11.21 -9.05 7.74
N ASN A 92 11.80 -8.94 6.56
CA ASN A 92 11.17 -8.23 5.45
C ASN A 92 9.90 -8.95 4.93
N ALA A 93 9.93 -10.28 4.87
CA ALA A 93 8.76 -11.09 4.56
C ALA A 93 7.63 -10.87 5.58
N LEU A 94 7.98 -10.74 6.86
CA LEU A 94 7.05 -10.44 7.94
C LEU A 94 6.41 -9.05 7.78
N MET A 95 7.16 -8.03 7.34
CA MET A 95 6.58 -6.71 7.04
C MET A 95 5.57 -6.78 5.89
N SER A 96 5.89 -7.51 4.82
CA SER A 96 4.97 -7.74 3.70
C SER A 96 3.74 -8.55 4.11
N ALA A 97 3.91 -9.58 4.94
CA ALA A 97 2.80 -10.36 5.49
C ALA A 97 1.92 -9.51 6.41
N ALA A 98 2.50 -8.66 7.25
CA ALA A 98 1.77 -7.73 8.09
C ALA A 98 0.94 -6.74 7.26
N ALA A 99 1.51 -6.17 6.20
CA ALA A 99 0.77 -5.33 5.25
C ALA A 99 -0.42 -6.08 4.65
N PHE A 100 -0.21 -7.32 4.19
CA PHE A 100 -1.27 -8.19 3.69
C PHE A 100 -2.38 -8.43 4.73
N LEU A 101 -2.04 -8.67 6.00
CA LEU A 101 -3.04 -8.89 7.06
C LEU A 101 -3.98 -7.69 7.21
N PHE A 102 -3.45 -6.46 7.15
CA PHE A 102 -4.29 -5.26 7.19
C PHE A 102 -5.19 -5.13 5.95
N VAL A 103 -4.68 -5.45 4.76
CA VAL A 103 -5.51 -5.50 3.54
C VAL A 103 -6.58 -6.59 3.62
N TYR A 104 -6.24 -7.76 4.18
CA TYR A 104 -7.18 -8.83 4.46
C TYR A 104 -8.29 -8.37 5.41
N HIS A 105 -7.95 -7.70 6.52
CA HIS A 105 -8.93 -7.16 7.44
C HIS A 105 -9.82 -6.09 6.81
N LEU A 106 -9.26 -5.20 5.98
CA LEU A 106 -10.03 -4.26 5.17
C LEU A 106 -11.05 -4.98 4.26
N CYS A 107 -10.61 -6.02 3.56
CA CYS A 107 -11.49 -6.81 2.70
C CYS A 107 -12.55 -7.58 3.52
N LEU A 108 -12.17 -8.15 4.66
CA LEU A 108 -13.05 -8.89 5.56
C LEU A 108 -14.14 -7.97 6.12
N GLU A 109 -13.78 -6.76 6.54
CA GLU A 109 -14.74 -5.77 7.03
C GLU A 109 -15.71 -5.30 5.94
N ALA A 110 -15.23 -5.24 4.70
CA ALA A 110 -16.02 -4.85 3.54
C ALA A 110 -17.02 -5.94 3.09
N THR A 111 -16.67 -7.22 3.22
CA THR A 111 -17.43 -8.33 2.63
C THR A 111 -18.07 -9.27 3.65
N GLN A 112 -17.56 -9.31 4.88
CA GLN A 112 -17.92 -10.25 5.96
C GLN A 112 -17.79 -11.75 5.57
N LYS A 113 -17.11 -12.04 4.46
CA LYS A 113 -16.91 -13.38 3.90
C LYS A 113 -15.41 -13.69 3.85
N VAL A 114 -14.95 -14.55 4.76
CA VAL A 114 -13.53 -14.93 4.92
C VAL A 114 -12.87 -15.34 3.60
N ARG A 115 -13.56 -16.15 2.78
CA ARG A 115 -13.01 -16.68 1.51
C ARG A 115 -12.78 -15.59 0.47
N ILE A 116 -13.76 -14.69 0.30
CA ILE A 116 -13.67 -13.57 -0.64
C ILE A 116 -12.60 -12.60 -0.16
N ALA A 117 -12.58 -12.28 1.13
CA ALA A 117 -11.59 -11.39 1.72
C ALA A 117 -10.16 -11.91 1.52
N ALA A 118 -9.92 -13.19 1.81
CA ALA A 118 -8.62 -13.82 1.63
C ALA A 118 -8.17 -13.84 0.17
N PHE A 119 -9.06 -14.25 -0.74
CA PHE A 119 -8.75 -14.31 -2.18
C PHE A 119 -8.41 -12.93 -2.73
N VAL A 120 -9.28 -11.94 -2.49
CA VAL A 120 -9.12 -10.57 -2.99
C VAL A 120 -7.85 -9.94 -2.40
N ALA A 121 -7.62 -10.03 -1.08
CA ALA A 121 -6.40 -9.51 -0.46
C ALA A 121 -5.12 -10.20 -0.97
N PHE A 122 -5.17 -11.49 -1.30
CA PHE A 122 -3.99 -12.21 -1.77
C PHE A 122 -3.52 -11.70 -3.14
N PHE A 123 -4.46 -11.39 -4.04
CA PHE A 123 -4.12 -10.76 -5.32
C PHE A 123 -3.48 -9.37 -5.14
N ALA A 124 -3.97 -8.57 -4.18
CA ALA A 124 -3.33 -7.30 -3.84
C ALA A 124 -1.88 -7.48 -3.37
N ALA A 125 -1.61 -8.53 -2.59
CA ALA A 125 -0.27 -8.83 -2.08
C ALA A 125 0.67 -9.44 -3.13
N ILE A 126 0.17 -10.23 -4.09
CA ILE A 126 0.96 -10.64 -5.27
C ILE A 126 1.40 -9.40 -6.07
N GLY A 127 0.51 -8.40 -6.11
CA GLY A 127 0.75 -7.06 -6.64
C GLY A 127 2.00 -6.36 -6.08
N ASN A 128 2.40 -6.73 -4.85
CA ASN A 128 3.50 -6.11 -4.15
C ASN A 128 4.85 -6.68 -4.61
N TYR A 129 5.47 -5.96 -5.54
CA TYR A 129 6.81 -6.22 -6.06
C TYR A 129 7.89 -5.60 -5.15
N SER A 130 7.85 -5.88 -3.84
CA SER A 130 8.95 -5.49 -2.94
C SER A 130 9.84 -6.68 -2.65
N PHE A 131 11.02 -6.68 -3.28
CA PHE A 131 12.17 -7.40 -2.76
C PHE A 131 12.62 -6.78 -1.43
N LEU A 132 13.75 -7.24 -0.89
CA LEU A 132 14.37 -6.68 0.32
C LEU A 132 14.74 -5.21 0.15
N ARG A 133 13.78 -4.33 0.46
CA ARG A 133 13.87 -2.88 0.30
C ARG A 133 13.06 -2.18 1.38
N PRO A 134 13.50 -0.99 1.84
CA PRO A 134 12.77 -0.17 2.82
C PRO A 134 11.29 0.10 2.45
N GLN A 135 10.94 -0.02 1.17
CA GLN A 135 9.57 0.08 0.68
C GLN A 135 8.58 -0.89 1.39
N ALA A 136 9.02 -2.05 1.88
CA ALA A 136 8.17 -2.98 2.63
C ALA A 136 7.54 -2.33 3.88
N PHE A 137 8.29 -1.48 4.59
CA PHE A 137 7.75 -0.71 5.72
C PHE A 137 6.65 0.25 5.27
N SER A 138 6.78 0.89 4.11
CA SER A 138 5.75 1.79 3.61
C SER A 138 4.47 1.06 3.23
N PHE A 139 4.55 -0.14 2.67
CA PHE A 139 3.34 -0.93 2.39
C PHE A 139 2.60 -1.30 3.66
N PHE A 140 3.34 -1.69 4.70
CA PHE A 140 2.77 -1.93 6.02
C PHE A 140 2.09 -0.66 6.58
N MET A 141 2.81 0.46 6.63
CA MET A 141 2.26 1.71 7.16
C MET A 141 1.05 2.20 6.34
N PHE A 142 1.11 2.13 5.01
CA PHE A 142 0.01 2.53 4.14
C PHE A 142 -1.24 1.65 4.31
N ALA A 143 -1.06 0.32 4.51
CA ALA A 143 -2.17 -0.58 4.81
C ALA A 143 -2.79 -0.28 6.18
N VAL A 144 -1.98 0.02 7.21
CA VAL A 144 -2.46 0.46 8.53
C VAL A 144 -3.23 1.79 8.42
N TYR A 145 -2.71 2.78 7.68
CA TYR A 145 -3.40 4.05 7.42
C TYR A 145 -4.76 3.82 6.78
N SER A 146 -4.81 3.00 5.73
CA SER A 146 -6.04 2.65 5.02
C SER A 146 -7.05 1.97 5.96
N TRP A 147 -6.60 1.07 6.83
CA TRP A 147 -7.43 0.37 7.81
C TRP A 147 -7.99 1.29 8.91
N VAL A 148 -7.17 2.20 9.44
CA VAL A 148 -7.59 3.19 10.43
C VAL A 148 -8.60 4.17 9.83
N LEU A 149 -8.32 4.72 8.64
CA LEU A 149 -9.21 5.67 7.96
C LEU A 149 -10.54 5.05 7.55
N SER A 150 -10.51 3.86 6.96
CA SER A 150 -11.72 3.10 6.61
C SER A 150 -12.55 2.77 7.86
N GLY A 151 -11.90 2.31 8.93
CA GLY A 151 -12.58 1.99 10.17
C GLY A 151 -13.22 3.20 10.83
N TYR A 152 -12.57 4.37 10.78
CA TYR A 152 -13.14 5.63 11.26
C TYR A 152 -14.35 6.06 10.43
N ARG A 153 -14.20 6.05 9.10
CA ARG A 153 -15.28 6.39 8.16
C ARG A 153 -16.53 5.54 8.34
N PHE A 154 -16.36 4.24 8.53
CA PHE A 154 -17.47 3.30 8.74
C PHE A 154 -17.85 3.13 10.22
N ARG A 155 -17.34 4.01 11.12
CA ARG A 155 -17.65 4.02 12.57
C ARG A 155 -17.40 2.67 13.28
N ARG A 156 -16.42 1.92 12.79
CA ARG A 156 -15.99 0.63 13.37
C ARG A 156 -14.92 0.79 14.43
N ARG A 157 -14.06 1.81 14.27
CA ARG A 157 -12.94 2.09 15.19
C ARG A 157 -12.57 3.56 15.10
N ASP A 158 -12.03 4.11 16.18
CA ASP A 158 -11.45 5.45 16.20
C ASP A 158 -10.01 5.41 16.74
N ALA A 159 -9.06 5.22 15.82
CA ALA A 159 -7.63 5.14 16.12
C ALA A 159 -6.83 6.23 15.38
N LEU A 160 -7.47 7.33 14.98
CA LEU A 160 -6.83 8.36 14.14
C LEU A 160 -5.58 8.99 14.79
N TRP A 161 -5.55 9.09 16.12
CA TRP A 161 -4.40 9.62 16.86
C TRP A 161 -3.16 8.72 16.81
N ALA A 162 -3.28 7.47 16.35
CA ALA A 162 -2.12 6.65 16.06
C ALA A 162 -1.38 7.10 14.78
N LEU A 163 -2.08 7.77 13.84
CA LEU A 163 -1.48 8.14 12.54
C LEU A 163 -0.30 9.11 12.68
N PRO A 164 -0.35 10.19 13.49
CA PRO A 164 0.82 11.05 13.67
C PRO A 164 2.04 10.30 14.22
N VAL A 165 1.84 9.36 15.16
CA VAL A 165 2.93 8.54 15.70
C VAL A 165 3.51 7.63 14.62
N LEU A 166 2.67 6.97 13.82
CA LEU A 166 3.13 6.16 12.70
C LEU A 166 3.85 7.00 11.63
N MET A 167 3.43 8.26 11.41
CA MET A 167 4.09 9.17 10.47
C MET A 167 5.54 9.47 10.86
N ILE A 168 5.82 9.63 12.17
CA ILE A 168 7.20 9.82 12.68
C ILE A 168 8.08 8.67 12.23
N PHE A 169 7.60 7.43 12.37
CA PHE A 169 8.36 6.27 11.92
C PHE A 169 8.43 6.20 10.40
N TRP A 170 7.32 6.43 9.71
CA TRP A 170 7.22 6.29 8.26
C TRP A 170 8.15 7.26 7.53
N VAL A 171 8.19 8.54 7.94
CA VAL A 171 9.09 9.51 7.30
C VAL A 171 10.55 9.08 7.40
N ASN A 172 10.97 8.44 8.50
CA ASN A 172 12.34 7.94 8.68
C ASN A 172 12.61 6.58 8.02
N PHE A 173 11.56 5.83 7.64
CA PHE A 173 11.69 4.56 6.97
C PHE A 173 11.78 4.69 5.46
N HIS A 174 10.97 5.56 4.84
CA HIS A 174 10.85 5.61 3.40
C HIS A 174 10.14 6.87 2.87
N GLY A 175 10.57 7.36 1.69
CA GLY A 175 10.02 8.56 1.04
C GLY A 175 8.53 8.51 0.64
N ALA A 176 7.87 7.35 0.71
CA ALA A 176 6.44 7.21 0.38
C ALA A 176 5.49 7.72 1.47
N PHE A 177 6.00 8.28 2.58
CA PHE A 177 5.19 8.85 3.68
C PHE A 177 4.16 9.89 3.21
N VAL A 178 4.45 10.61 2.12
CA VAL A 178 3.54 11.59 1.49
C VAL A 178 2.19 10.97 1.09
N LEU A 179 2.16 9.67 0.77
CA LEU A 179 0.92 8.95 0.45
C LEU A 179 -0.02 8.87 1.66
N GLY A 180 0.51 8.81 2.89
CA GLY A 180 -0.29 8.85 4.11
C GLY A 180 -1.00 10.19 4.29
N LEU A 181 -0.33 11.30 3.99
CA LEU A 181 -0.95 12.64 3.99
C LEU A 181 -2.02 12.74 2.91
N GLY A 182 -1.72 12.26 1.70
CA GLY A 182 -2.65 12.22 0.57
C GLY A 182 -3.92 11.43 0.88
N LEU A 183 -3.81 10.28 1.53
CA LEU A 183 -4.96 9.48 1.96
C LEU A 183 -5.89 10.26 2.90
N ILE A 184 -5.34 10.90 3.94
CA ILE A 184 -6.16 11.70 4.87
C ILE A 184 -6.83 12.86 4.11
N GLY A 185 -6.09 13.53 3.23
CA GLY A 185 -6.61 14.60 2.38
C GLY A 185 -7.78 14.14 1.51
N ILE A 186 -7.68 12.97 0.86
CA ILE A 186 -8.78 12.40 0.06
C ILE A 186 -10.02 12.18 0.92
N TYR A 187 -9.89 11.63 2.13
CA TYR A 187 -11.03 11.43 3.03
C TYR A 187 -11.68 12.76 3.43
N ILE A 188 -10.88 13.77 3.81
CA ILE A 188 -11.40 15.10 4.18
C ILE A 188 -12.17 15.73 3.01
N VAL A 189 -11.56 15.78 1.82
CA VAL A 189 -12.16 16.42 0.64
C VAL A 189 -13.42 15.69 0.22
N THR A 190 -13.36 14.37 0.08
CA THR A 190 -14.49 13.59 -0.45
C THR A 190 -15.65 13.54 0.54
N GLU A 191 -15.41 13.32 1.83
CA GLU A 191 -16.46 13.33 2.86
C GLU A 191 -17.03 14.74 3.07
N GLY A 192 -16.18 15.78 2.99
CA GLY A 192 -16.61 17.18 3.01
C GLY A 192 -17.51 17.52 1.81
N CYS A 193 -17.11 17.15 0.59
CA CYS A 193 -17.94 17.32 -0.62
C CYS A 193 -19.24 16.54 -0.52
N ARG A 194 -19.21 15.29 -0.05
CA ARG A 194 -20.40 14.48 0.17
C ARG A 194 -21.39 15.20 1.09
N ARG A 195 -20.92 15.72 2.21
CA ARG A 195 -21.72 16.46 3.20
C ARG A 195 -22.23 17.81 2.66
N PHE A 196 -21.42 18.49 1.84
CA PHE A 196 -21.79 19.78 1.24
C PHE A 196 -22.91 19.63 0.20
N ILE A 197 -22.86 18.59 -0.64
CA ILE A 197 -23.88 18.31 -1.66
C ILE A 197 -25.22 17.94 -1.02
N ASP A 198 -25.19 17.21 0.09
CA ASP A 198 -26.37 16.70 0.78
C ASP A 198 -26.17 16.80 2.31
N PRO A 199 -26.56 17.94 2.92
CA PRO A 199 -26.35 18.21 4.34
C PRO A 199 -27.16 17.32 5.29
N ASP A 200 -28.17 16.61 4.81
CA ASP A 200 -29.03 15.76 5.64
C ASP A 200 -28.55 14.30 5.67
N ARG A 201 -27.54 13.97 4.86
CA ARG A 201 -27.01 12.60 4.79
C ARG A 201 -26.31 12.14 6.07
N THR A 202 -26.62 10.92 6.48
CA THR A 202 -26.11 10.29 7.72
C THR A 202 -24.91 9.37 7.48
N ASP A 203 -24.64 9.03 6.23
CA ASP A 203 -23.59 8.10 5.79
C ASP A 203 -22.25 8.79 5.47
N ALA A 204 -22.18 10.11 5.59
CA ALA A 204 -20.95 10.89 5.54
C ALA A 204 -20.44 11.24 6.95
N LEU A 205 -19.18 11.66 7.03
CA LEU A 205 -18.60 12.18 8.26
C LEU A 205 -19.26 13.50 8.69
N THR A 206 -19.50 13.62 9.99
CA THR A 206 -20.00 14.83 10.64
C THR A 206 -18.94 15.95 10.63
N PRO A 207 -19.34 17.23 10.83
CA PRO A 207 -18.38 18.34 10.93
C PRO A 207 -17.34 18.14 12.04
N ALA A 208 -17.74 17.54 13.17
CA ALA A 208 -16.82 17.21 14.26
C ALA A 208 -15.81 16.14 13.83
N GLU A 209 -16.27 15.10 13.12
CA GLU A 209 -15.42 14.03 12.60
C GLU A 209 -14.43 14.54 11.54
N LEU A 210 -14.87 15.45 10.65
CA LEU A 210 -14.03 16.11 9.65
C LEU A 210 -12.99 17.03 10.30
N ARG A 211 -13.39 17.81 11.31
CA ARG A 211 -12.45 18.64 12.09
C ARG A 211 -11.38 17.78 12.75
N LYS A 212 -11.76 16.62 13.30
CA LYS A 212 -10.78 15.68 13.86
C LYS A 212 -9.81 15.16 12.81
N LEU A 213 -10.28 14.80 11.61
CA LEU A 213 -9.39 14.42 10.50
C LEU A 213 -8.44 15.56 10.10
N ALA A 214 -8.93 16.81 10.05
CA ALA A 214 -8.11 17.97 9.73
C ALA A 214 -7.01 18.21 10.78
N LEU A 215 -7.34 18.06 12.07
CA LEU A 215 -6.34 18.10 13.15
C LEU A 215 -5.32 16.97 13.01
N VAL A 216 -5.77 15.75 12.72
CA VAL A 216 -4.88 14.60 12.52
C VAL A 216 -3.98 14.82 11.31
N LEU A 217 -4.48 15.40 10.22
CA LEU A 217 -3.66 15.78 9.06
C LEU A 217 -2.60 16.81 9.46
N LEU A 218 -2.96 17.83 10.23
CA LEU A 218 -2.03 18.83 10.75
C LEU A 218 -0.92 18.16 11.58
N PHE A 219 -1.29 17.30 12.55
CA PHE A 219 -0.29 16.61 13.38
C PHE A 219 0.54 15.61 12.59
N CYS A 220 0.01 14.94 11.58
CA CYS A 220 0.79 14.14 10.63
C CYS A 220 1.77 15.02 9.85
N GLY A 221 1.35 16.21 9.39
CA GLY A 221 2.22 17.17 8.71
C GLY A 221 3.31 17.75 9.60
N LEU A 222 3.07 17.89 10.91
CA LEU A 222 4.12 18.24 11.88
C LEU A 222 5.04 17.05 12.17
N ALA A 223 4.49 15.84 12.24
CA ALA A 223 5.24 14.61 12.47
C ALA A 223 6.25 14.31 11.35
N THR A 224 5.99 14.72 10.10
CA THR A 224 6.97 14.57 9.02
C THR A 224 8.24 15.37 9.27
N LEU A 225 8.21 16.43 10.09
CA LEU A 225 9.38 17.24 10.41
C LEU A 225 10.33 16.54 11.40
N ILE A 226 9.90 15.44 12.02
CA ILE A 226 10.69 14.65 12.97
C ILE A 226 11.55 13.66 12.17
N ASN A 227 12.55 14.20 11.46
CA ASN A 227 13.56 13.45 10.72
C ASN A 227 14.86 14.28 10.61
N PRO A 228 16.02 13.68 10.26
CA PRO A 228 17.31 14.38 10.19
C PRO A 228 17.36 15.59 9.24
N GLU A 229 16.53 15.57 8.19
CA GLU A 229 16.46 16.61 7.16
C GLU A 229 15.30 17.60 7.39
N THR A 230 14.49 17.40 8.44
CA THR A 230 13.34 18.25 8.80
C THR A 230 12.40 18.48 7.60
N TYR A 231 12.27 19.71 7.09
CA TYR A 231 11.45 20.05 5.93
C TYR A 231 12.11 19.69 4.58
N LYS A 232 13.44 19.53 4.52
CA LYS A 232 14.16 19.19 3.26
C LYS A 232 13.87 17.78 2.77
N VAL A 233 13.22 16.96 3.60
CA VAL A 233 12.66 15.67 3.19
C VAL A 233 11.72 15.79 1.99
N TYR A 234 10.99 16.90 1.87
CA TYR A 234 10.11 17.15 0.73
C TYR A 234 10.91 17.41 -0.55
N ASP A 235 12.08 18.04 -0.45
CA ASP A 235 13.00 18.22 -1.60
C ASP A 235 13.59 16.88 -2.05
N TYR A 236 13.87 15.96 -1.11
CA TYR A 236 14.23 14.58 -1.45
C TYR A 236 13.11 13.89 -2.24
N VAL A 237 11.87 13.94 -1.75
CA VAL A 237 10.71 13.34 -2.45
C VAL A 237 10.56 13.95 -3.84
N ARG A 238 10.64 15.28 -3.96
CA ARG A 238 10.59 15.99 -5.25
C ARG A 238 11.69 15.50 -6.17
N THR A 239 12.94 15.50 -5.70
CA THR A 239 14.10 15.07 -6.50
C THR A 239 13.90 13.66 -7.05
N VAL A 240 13.51 12.71 -6.19
CA VAL A 240 13.30 11.31 -6.60
C VAL A 240 12.20 11.17 -7.66
N VAL A 241 11.09 11.89 -7.52
CA VAL A 241 9.99 11.79 -8.51
C VAL A 241 10.25 12.58 -9.80
N THR A 242 11.18 13.53 -9.80
CA THR A 242 11.52 14.35 -10.99
C THR A 242 12.86 14.00 -11.64
N ASP A 243 13.66 13.14 -11.04
CA ASP A 243 14.99 12.79 -11.55
C ASP A 243 14.89 12.07 -12.90
N GLN A 244 15.37 12.74 -13.97
CA GLN A 244 15.23 12.24 -15.34
C GLN A 244 15.95 10.91 -15.55
N GLY A 245 17.12 10.71 -14.93
CA GLY A 245 17.87 9.46 -15.04
C GLY A 245 17.06 8.28 -14.51
N SER A 246 16.50 8.44 -13.31
CA SER A 246 15.62 7.44 -12.70
C SER A 246 14.38 7.18 -13.56
N GLN A 247 13.72 8.24 -14.03
CA GLN A 247 12.52 8.13 -14.87
C GLN A 247 12.79 7.53 -16.27
N GLN A 248 14.02 7.52 -16.76
CA GLN A 248 14.36 6.96 -18.07
C GLN A 248 14.91 5.53 -17.97
N PHE A 249 15.82 5.28 -17.04
CA PHE A 249 16.60 4.03 -17.02
C PHE A 249 16.06 2.99 -16.04
N VAL A 250 15.30 3.39 -15.03
CA VAL A 250 14.82 2.45 -14.02
C VAL A 250 13.47 1.88 -14.45
N ALA A 251 13.46 0.59 -14.77
CA ALA A 251 12.30 -0.10 -15.33
C ALA A 251 11.03 0.00 -14.47
N GLU A 252 11.17 0.02 -13.14
CA GLU A 252 10.01 0.10 -12.23
C GLU A 252 9.29 1.45 -12.27
N TRP A 253 10.00 2.52 -12.67
CA TRP A 253 9.44 3.86 -12.85
C TRP A 253 8.67 4.01 -14.16
N GLN A 254 8.78 3.03 -15.08
CA GLN A 254 8.02 3.03 -16.31
C GLN A 254 6.54 2.68 -16.07
N PRO A 255 5.61 3.25 -16.85
CA PRO A 255 4.22 2.85 -16.87
C PRO A 255 4.06 1.33 -17.10
N PRO A 256 3.08 0.68 -16.45
CA PRO A 256 2.77 -0.72 -16.72
C PRO A 256 2.39 -0.87 -18.21
N ARG A 257 2.91 -1.91 -18.87
CA ARG A 257 2.64 -2.14 -20.29
C ARG A 257 1.48 -3.12 -20.48
N VAL A 258 0.55 -2.78 -21.37
CA VAL A 258 -0.63 -3.62 -21.71
C VAL A 258 -0.26 -4.96 -22.35
N ASN A 259 0.91 -5.04 -22.99
CA ASN A 259 1.40 -6.24 -23.67
C ASN A 259 2.37 -7.07 -22.81
N GLN A 260 2.52 -6.75 -21.52
CA GLN A 260 3.35 -7.50 -20.59
C GLN A 260 2.49 -8.17 -19.54
N LEU A 261 2.72 -9.46 -19.29
CA LEU A 261 1.99 -10.25 -18.29
C LEU A 261 1.98 -9.56 -16.93
N LEU A 262 3.11 -8.99 -16.51
CA LEU A 262 3.23 -8.28 -15.25
C LEU A 262 2.35 -7.01 -15.21
N GLY A 263 2.34 -6.19 -16.27
CA GLY A 263 1.48 -5.02 -16.35
C GLY A 263 -0.02 -5.38 -16.32
N ILE A 264 -0.39 -6.47 -17.00
CA ILE A 264 -1.74 -7.02 -16.97
C ILE A 264 -2.11 -7.48 -15.55
N MET A 265 -1.26 -8.29 -14.92
CA MET A 265 -1.56 -8.88 -13.61
C MET A 265 -1.56 -7.85 -12.47
N LEU A 266 -0.60 -6.92 -12.45
CA LEU A 266 -0.45 -5.97 -11.35
C LEU A 266 -1.44 -4.79 -11.45
N PHE A 267 -1.81 -4.37 -12.66
CA PHE A 267 -2.60 -3.16 -12.85
C PHE A 267 -3.84 -3.33 -13.74
N TYR A 268 -3.67 -3.64 -15.04
CA TYR A 268 -4.79 -3.56 -15.98
C TYR A 268 -5.90 -4.57 -15.67
N GLY A 269 -5.56 -5.80 -15.28
CA GLY A 269 -6.52 -6.83 -14.87
C GLY A 269 -7.36 -6.37 -13.67
N PRO A 270 -6.75 -6.03 -12.53
CA PRO A 270 -7.46 -5.48 -11.37
C PRO A 270 -8.27 -4.21 -11.68
N PHE A 271 -7.72 -3.31 -12.50
CA PHE A 271 -8.38 -2.08 -12.92
C PHE A 271 -9.65 -2.36 -13.74
N PHE A 272 -9.56 -3.12 -14.84
CA PHE A 272 -10.70 -3.42 -15.69
C PHE A 272 -11.71 -4.33 -15.00
N LEU A 273 -11.26 -5.32 -14.23
CA LEU A 273 -12.16 -6.14 -13.40
C LEU A 273 -12.91 -5.25 -12.40
N GLY A 274 -12.20 -4.30 -11.79
CA GLY A 274 -12.81 -3.35 -10.87
C GLY A 274 -13.84 -2.45 -11.54
N LEU A 275 -13.51 -1.88 -12.68
CA LEU A 275 -14.46 -1.10 -13.48
C LEU A 275 -15.70 -1.93 -13.84
N LEU A 276 -15.53 -3.19 -14.26
CA LEU A 276 -16.65 -4.07 -14.57
C LEU A 276 -17.52 -4.35 -13.34
N VAL A 277 -16.92 -4.67 -12.20
CA VAL A 277 -17.65 -4.89 -10.94
C VAL A 277 -18.44 -3.62 -10.56
N LEU A 278 -17.83 -2.45 -10.62
CA LEU A 278 -18.50 -1.18 -10.29
C LEU A 278 -19.57 -0.78 -11.31
N ALA A 279 -19.36 -1.09 -12.59
CA ALA A 279 -20.31 -0.82 -13.67
C ALA A 279 -21.58 -1.70 -13.57
N TYR A 280 -21.42 -3.00 -13.29
CA TYR A 280 -22.54 -3.95 -13.20
C TYR A 280 -23.33 -3.87 -11.90
N ASN A 281 -22.73 -3.34 -10.83
CA ASN A 281 -23.42 -3.21 -9.57
C ASN A 281 -24.51 -2.13 -9.63
N ARG A 282 -25.69 -2.44 -9.05
CA ARG A 282 -26.80 -1.49 -8.91
C ARG A 282 -26.48 -0.42 -7.85
N ILE A 283 -25.82 -0.84 -6.78
CA ILE A 283 -25.29 0.06 -5.75
C ILE A 283 -23.96 0.59 -6.26
N LYS A 284 -23.86 1.91 -6.41
CA LYS A 284 -22.66 2.57 -6.92
C LYS A 284 -21.70 2.95 -5.80
N PRO A 285 -20.38 2.96 -6.07
CA PRO A 285 -19.41 3.51 -5.14
C PRO A 285 -19.72 4.96 -4.86
N ASP A 286 -19.54 5.36 -3.61
CA ASP A 286 -19.63 6.76 -3.24
C ASP A 286 -18.42 7.56 -3.74
N LEU A 287 -18.43 8.87 -3.49
CA LEU A 287 -17.36 9.77 -3.94
C LEU A 287 -15.99 9.41 -3.37
N THR A 288 -15.91 8.93 -2.13
CA THR A 288 -14.64 8.58 -1.49
C THR A 288 -14.07 7.30 -2.09
N GLU A 289 -14.89 6.27 -2.26
CA GLU A 289 -14.47 5.02 -2.92
C GLU A 289 -14.06 5.28 -4.38
N THR A 290 -14.82 6.12 -5.09
CA THR A 290 -14.50 6.53 -6.46
C THR A 290 -13.19 7.31 -6.54
N ALA A 291 -12.96 8.26 -5.64
CA ALA A 291 -11.72 9.04 -5.60
C ALA A 291 -10.51 8.16 -5.25
N LEU A 292 -10.65 7.23 -4.31
CA LEU A 292 -9.59 6.27 -3.97
C LEU A 292 -9.28 5.36 -5.16
N PHE A 293 -10.31 4.78 -5.79
CA PHE A 293 -10.13 3.89 -6.93
C PHE A 293 -9.49 4.62 -8.12
N CYS A 294 -10.07 5.73 -8.57
CA CYS A 294 -9.60 6.46 -9.74
C CYS A 294 -8.27 7.19 -9.47
N GLY A 295 -8.11 7.83 -8.31
CA GLY A 295 -6.89 8.55 -7.95
C GLY A 295 -5.67 7.63 -7.88
N PHE A 296 -5.80 6.48 -7.24
CA PHE A 296 -4.72 5.49 -7.21
C PHE A 296 -4.58 4.72 -8.54
N ALA A 297 -5.64 4.60 -9.35
CA ALA A 297 -5.51 4.07 -10.70
C ALA A 297 -4.63 4.97 -11.58
N VAL A 298 -4.85 6.29 -11.56
CA VAL A 298 -3.98 7.26 -12.24
C VAL A 298 -2.55 7.16 -11.70
N PHE A 299 -2.38 7.09 -10.38
CA PHE A 299 -1.06 6.93 -9.77
C PHE A 299 -0.35 5.63 -10.21
N ALA A 300 -1.09 4.52 -10.34
CA ALA A 300 -0.58 3.25 -10.85
C ALA A 300 -0.27 3.27 -12.36
N MET A 301 -0.98 4.06 -13.16
CA MET A 301 -0.67 4.26 -14.58
C MET A 301 0.66 4.99 -14.77
N MET A 302 1.07 5.84 -13.83
CA MET A 302 2.33 6.59 -13.94
C MET A 302 3.56 5.69 -13.84
N SER A 303 3.50 4.60 -13.07
CA SER A 303 4.66 3.73 -12.83
C SER A 303 4.23 2.36 -12.32
N THR A 304 4.91 1.31 -12.79
CA THR A 304 4.66 -0.09 -12.39
C THR A 304 4.78 -0.29 -10.88
N ARG A 305 5.71 0.40 -10.22
CA ARG A 305 5.88 0.31 -8.76
C ARG A 305 4.66 0.82 -7.98
N ASN A 306 3.82 1.65 -8.60
CA ASN A 306 2.66 2.24 -7.96
C ASN A 306 1.43 1.33 -7.96
N ALA A 307 1.44 0.26 -8.75
CA ALA A 307 0.34 -0.71 -8.85
C ALA A 307 0.00 -1.35 -7.49
N ALA A 308 0.99 -1.56 -6.62
CA ALA A 308 0.78 -2.11 -5.28
C ALA A 308 0.02 -1.16 -4.34
N TRP A 309 0.19 0.16 -4.48
CA TRP A 309 -0.61 1.15 -3.73
C TRP A 309 -2.06 1.13 -4.16
N PHE A 310 -2.29 1.08 -5.49
CA PHE A 310 -3.62 0.88 -6.05
C PHE A 310 -4.24 -0.42 -5.53
N GLY A 311 -3.48 -1.52 -5.52
CA GLY A 311 -3.93 -2.79 -4.97
C GLY A 311 -4.40 -2.69 -3.52
N THR A 312 -3.70 -1.93 -2.70
CA THR A 312 -4.03 -1.77 -1.28
C THR A 312 -5.36 -1.04 -1.05
N VAL A 313 -5.70 -0.06 -1.90
CA VAL A 313 -6.97 0.71 -1.76
C VAL A 313 -8.13 0.13 -2.56
N SER A 314 -7.88 -0.43 -3.74
CA SER A 314 -8.94 -0.85 -4.67
C SER A 314 -9.52 -2.21 -4.29
N TYR A 315 -8.70 -3.15 -3.80
CA TYR A 315 -9.18 -4.49 -3.49
C TYR A 315 -10.19 -4.55 -2.35
N PRO A 316 -10.09 -3.76 -1.26
CA PRO A 316 -11.18 -3.64 -0.28
C PRO A 316 -12.50 -3.12 -0.88
N ILE A 317 -12.42 -2.22 -1.86
CA ILE A 317 -13.60 -1.74 -2.61
C ILE A 317 -14.16 -2.90 -3.43
N LEU A 318 -13.32 -3.64 -4.15
CA LEU A 318 -13.76 -4.83 -4.89
C LEU A 318 -14.39 -5.89 -3.97
N ALA A 319 -13.82 -6.14 -2.79
CA ALA A 319 -14.36 -7.08 -1.83
C ALA A 319 -15.79 -6.72 -1.39
N ARG A 320 -16.11 -5.43 -1.31
CA ARG A 320 -17.46 -4.94 -1.00
C ARG A 320 -18.45 -5.23 -2.11
N TYR A 321 -18.08 -4.92 -3.35
CA TYR A 321 -18.99 -4.94 -4.49
C TYR A 321 -19.07 -6.29 -5.21
N LEU A 322 -18.02 -7.12 -5.13
CA LEU A 322 -17.97 -8.42 -5.81
C LEU A 322 -19.12 -9.36 -5.41
N PRO A 323 -19.51 -9.50 -4.13
CA PRO A 323 -20.65 -10.33 -3.73
C PRO A 323 -22.01 -9.80 -4.18
N MET A 324 -22.08 -8.54 -4.62
CA MET A 324 -23.31 -7.86 -5.03
C MET A 324 -23.56 -7.95 -6.54
N VAL A 325 -22.57 -8.43 -7.32
CA VAL A 325 -22.69 -8.58 -8.77
C VAL A 325 -23.73 -9.63 -9.12
N ASP A 326 -24.79 -9.21 -9.82
CA ASP A 326 -25.80 -10.12 -10.37
C ASP A 326 -25.40 -10.52 -11.79
N LEU A 327 -24.94 -11.77 -11.97
CA LEU A 327 -24.55 -12.33 -13.25
C LEU A 327 -25.72 -12.89 -14.07
N ARG A 328 -26.95 -12.94 -13.52
CA ARG A 328 -28.14 -13.47 -14.23
C ARG A 328 -28.40 -12.81 -15.60
N PRO A 329 -28.23 -11.49 -15.78
CA PRO A 329 -28.38 -10.84 -17.10
C PRO A 329 -27.39 -11.36 -18.15
N LEU A 330 -26.17 -11.74 -17.76
CA LEU A 330 -25.18 -12.32 -18.66
C LEU A 330 -25.51 -13.77 -19.03
N MET A 331 -26.06 -14.54 -18.09
CA MET A 331 -26.51 -15.92 -18.37
C MET A 331 -27.75 -15.96 -19.28
N ALA A 332 -28.58 -14.92 -19.24
CA ALA A 332 -29.72 -14.74 -20.14
C ALA A 332 -29.31 -14.41 -21.59
N LEU A 333 -28.06 -13.98 -21.84
CA LEU A 333 -27.48 -13.83 -23.18
C LEU A 333 -27.11 -15.19 -23.82
N ARG A 334 -27.92 -16.25 -23.60
CA ARG A 334 -28.03 -17.39 -24.53
C ARG A 334 -28.63 -16.90 -25.86
N ARG A 335 -27.94 -15.98 -26.52
CA ARG A 335 -28.23 -15.50 -27.87
C ARG A 335 -27.76 -16.58 -28.81
N PHE A 336 -28.64 -17.54 -29.04
CA PHE A 336 -28.89 -18.30 -30.26
C PHE A 336 -29.75 -19.49 -29.78
N ARG A 337 -31.07 -19.28 -29.77
CA ARG A 337 -31.96 -20.42 -30.06
C ARG A 337 -31.41 -21.02 -31.35
N ALA A 338 -31.16 -22.32 -31.35
CA ALA A 338 -30.94 -23.06 -32.58
C ALA A 338 -32.02 -22.60 -33.57
N ILE A 339 -31.58 -22.11 -34.73
CA ILE A 339 -32.48 -22.03 -35.87
C ILE A 339 -32.69 -23.50 -36.22
N ASP A 340 -33.84 -24.05 -35.81
CA ASP A 340 -34.27 -25.37 -36.23
C ASP A 340 -34.43 -25.29 -37.76
N TRP A 341 -33.61 -26.07 -38.46
CA TRP A 341 -33.57 -26.16 -39.93
C TRP A 341 -34.81 -26.83 -40.50
#